data_AF-A0A0R3WXD8-F1
#
_entry.id   AF-A0A0R3WXD8-F1
#
_cell.length_a   1.000
_cell.length_b   1.000
_cell.length_c   1.000
_cell.angle_alpha   90.00
_cell.angle_beta   90.00
_cell.angle_gamma   90.00
#
_symmetry.space_group_name_H-M   'P 1'
#
loop_
_entity.id
_entity.type
_entity.pdbx_description
1 polymer ?
#
loop_
_entity_poly.entity_id
_entity_poly.type
_entity_poly.pdbx_seq_one_letter_code
_entity_poly.pdbx_strand_id
1 'polypeptide(L)'
;LAEQVKEEDLALGRVFPPLSQIRPVSLAIAHRVAEFAYEQDTAHLIPKPDNLEAYIQDQMYVPRYDSALPDFYEWPEDAVHKPHQ
;
A
#
# COMPACT_ATOMS: atom_id res chain seq x y z
N LEU A 1 -7.12 16.86 -0.04
CA LEU A 1 -7.70 16.81 1.32
C LEU A 1 -9.13 17.34 1.36
N ALA A 2 -9.40 18.57 0.90
CA ALA A 2 -10.76 19.13 0.86
C ALA A 2 -11.75 18.24 0.08
N GLU A 3 -11.31 17.64 -1.02
CA GLU A 3 -12.08 16.68 -1.83
C GLU A 3 -12.49 15.39 -1.09
N GLN A 4 -11.92 15.12 0.09
CA GLN A 4 -12.22 13.92 0.87
C GLN A 4 -13.31 14.17 1.93
N VAL A 5 -13.83 15.40 2.04
CA VAL A 5 -14.94 15.74 2.93
C VAL A 5 -16.25 15.45 2.21
N LYS A 6 -17.11 14.61 2.80
CA LYS A 6 -18.42 14.30 2.22
C LYS A 6 -19.42 15.42 2.53
N GLU A 7 -20.44 15.55 1.70
CA GLU A 7 -21.56 16.48 1.97
C GLU A 7 -22.25 16.20 3.30
N GLU A 8 -22.31 14.93 3.71
CA GLU A 8 -22.81 14.52 5.03
C GLU A 8 -21.98 15.09 6.18
N ASP A 9 -20.66 15.17 6.02
CA ASP A 9 -19.77 15.74 7.02
C ASP A 9 -19.95 17.26 7.09
N LEU A 10 -20.10 17.93 5.94
CA LEU A 10 -20.41 19.37 5.86
C LEU A 10 -21.76 19.70 6.48
N ALA A 11 -22.79 18.88 6.24
CA ALA A 11 -24.12 19.03 6.82
C ALA A 11 -24.09 18.93 8.36
N LEU A 12 -23.13 18.18 8.92
CA LEU A 12 -22.87 18.08 10.36
C LEU A 12 -21.92 19.18 10.88
N GLY A 13 -21.54 20.15 10.05
CA GLY A 13 -20.63 21.25 10.39
C GLY A 13 -19.16 20.85 10.48
N ARG A 14 -18.78 19.66 9.96
CA ARG A 14 -17.39 19.20 9.96
C ARG A 14 -16.67 19.74 8.73
N VAL A 15 -15.54 20.41 8.96
CA VAL A 15 -14.66 20.92 7.89
C VAL A 15 -13.55 19.94 7.48
N PHE A 16 -13.45 18.80 8.18
CA PHE A 16 -12.49 17.75 7.90
C PHE A 16 -13.18 16.38 7.84
N PRO A 17 -12.61 15.41 7.11
CA PRO A 17 -13.10 14.04 7.13
C PRO A 17 -12.98 13.46 8.56
N PRO A 18 -13.82 12.47 8.92
CA PRO A 18 -13.70 11.77 10.20
C PRO A 18 -12.32 11.14 10.38
N LEU A 19 -11.78 11.16 11.61
CA LEU A 19 -10.46 10.57 11.91
C LEU A 19 -10.38 9.07 11.58
N SER A 20 -11.52 8.35 11.61
CA SER A 20 -11.60 6.95 11.18
C SER A 20 -11.20 6.75 9.71
N GLN A 21 -11.25 7.80 8.88
CA GLN A 21 -10.87 7.78 7.47
C GLN A 21 -9.42 8.24 7.24
N ILE A 22 -8.61 8.42 8.28
CA ILE A 22 -7.25 8.95 8.10
C ILE A 22 -6.37 8.08 7.19
N ARG A 23 -6.52 6.75 7.24
CA ARG A 23 -5.76 5.82 6.37
C ARG A 23 -6.12 5.98 4.88
N PRO A 24 -7.40 5.87 4.46
CA PRO A 24 -7.74 6.09 3.05
C PRO A 24 -7.47 7.53 2.58
N VAL A 25 -7.63 8.53 3.45
CA VAL A 25 -7.27 9.92 3.12
C VAL A 25 -5.77 10.06 2.85
N SER A 26 -4.92 9.46 3.69
CA SER A 26 -3.46 9.46 3.48
C SER A 26 -3.06 8.73 2.20
N LEU A 27 -3.73 7.62 1.86
CA LEU A 27 -3.50 6.89 0.61
C LEU A 27 -3.80 7.79 -0.60
N ALA A 28 -4.95 8.46 -0.62
CA ALA A 28 -5.33 9.36 -1.70
C ALA A 28 -4.35 10.54 -1.87
N ILE A 29 -3.85 11.10 -0.77
CA ILE A 29 -2.84 12.16 -0.80
C ILE A 29 -1.52 11.62 -1.37
N ALA A 30 -1.04 10.49 -0.87
CA ALA A 30 0.20 9.87 -1.33
C ALA A 30 0.14 9.52 -2.83
N HIS A 31 -1.01 8.99 -3.28
CA HIS A 31 -1.25 8.71 -4.70
C HIS A 31 -1.12 9.98 -5.54
N ARG A 32 -1.81 11.07 -5.17
CA ARG A 32 -1.76 12.33 -5.92
C ARG A 32 -0.36 12.95 -5.93
N VAL A 33 0.35 12.89 -4.82
CA VAL A 33 1.75 13.37 -4.72
C VAL A 33 2.67 12.54 -5.62
N ALA A 34 2.53 11.22 -5.61
CA ALA A 34 3.33 10.34 -6.45
C ALA A 34 3.05 10.56 -7.94
N GLU A 35 1.78 10.67 -8.34
CA GLU A 35 1.41 11.05 -9.72
C GLU A 35 2.08 12.35 -10.14
N PHE A 36 1.95 13.40 -9.33
CA PHE A 36 2.57 14.69 -9.57
C PHE A 36 4.10 14.57 -9.69
N ALA A 37 4.75 13.77 -8.84
CA ALA A 37 6.19 13.58 -8.90
C ALA A 37 6.64 12.92 -10.21
N TYR A 38 5.87 11.96 -10.74
CA TYR A 38 6.12 11.36 -12.06
C TYR A 38 5.87 12.35 -13.20
N GLU A 39 4.80 13.16 -13.12
CA GLU A 39 4.49 14.19 -14.12
C GLU A 39 5.55 15.30 -14.18
N GLN A 40 6.22 15.58 -13.06
CA GLN A 40 7.27 16.61 -12.95
C GLN A 40 8.70 16.05 -13.08
N ASP A 41 8.87 14.77 -13.43
CA ASP A 41 10.19 14.10 -13.51
C ASP A 41 11.02 14.22 -12.21
N THR A 42 10.36 14.27 -11.06
CA THR A 42 10.99 14.35 -9.72
C THR A 42 10.91 13.04 -8.93
N ALA A 43 10.20 12.04 -9.46
CA ALA A 43 10.12 10.70 -8.89
C ALA A 43 11.44 9.93 -9.12
N HIS A 44 11.95 9.28 -8.08
CA HIS A 44 13.18 8.48 -8.14
C HIS A 44 12.94 6.97 -8.30
N LEU A 45 11.71 6.50 -8.09
CA LEU A 45 11.34 5.10 -8.30
C LEU A 45 11.08 4.88 -9.79
N ILE A 46 11.90 4.05 -10.43
CA ILE A 46 11.83 3.79 -11.88
C ILE A 46 12.01 2.29 -12.12
N PRO A 47 11.14 1.63 -12.91
CA PRO A 47 10.01 2.20 -13.66
C PRO A 47 8.83 2.61 -12.77
N LYS A 48 7.96 3.50 -13.30
CA LYS A 48 6.67 3.82 -12.65
C LYS A 48 5.83 2.55 -12.52
N PRO A 49 5.33 2.19 -11.33
CA PRO A 49 4.44 1.05 -11.16
C PRO A 49 3.18 1.18 -12.03
N ASP A 50 2.72 0.07 -12.62
CA ASP A 50 1.52 0.05 -13.48
C ASP A 50 0.26 0.49 -12.71
N ASN A 51 0.14 0.04 -11.46
CA ASN A 51 -0.89 0.49 -10.52
C ASN A 51 -0.24 1.17 -9.31
N LEU A 52 -0.16 2.50 -9.39
CA LEU A 52 0.49 3.32 -8.36
C LEU A 52 -0.26 3.29 -7.02
N GLU A 53 -1.60 3.24 -7.04
CA GLU A 53 -2.41 3.18 -5.82
C GLU A 53 -2.17 1.86 -5.08
N ALA A 54 -2.23 0.72 -5.79
CA ALA A 54 -1.96 -0.59 -5.22
C ALA A 54 -0.53 -0.69 -4.68
N TYR A 55 0.44 -0.13 -5.40
CA TYR A 55 1.82 -0.05 -4.93
C TYR A 55 1.92 0.72 -3.62
N ILE A 56 1.36 1.93 -3.53
CA ILE A 56 1.41 2.73 -2.31
C ILE A 56 0.70 2.03 -1.15
N GLN A 57 -0.43 1.38 -1.41
CA GLN A 57 -1.17 0.62 -0.42
C GLN A 57 -0.34 -0.54 0.15
N ASP A 58 0.42 -1.24 -0.70
CA ASP A 58 1.31 -2.32 -0.29
C ASP A 58 2.50 -1.82 0.57
N GLN A 59 2.92 -0.58 0.35
CA GLN A 59 3.94 0.08 1.19
C GLN A 59 3.38 0.60 2.54
N MET A 60 2.06 0.64 2.73
CA MET A 60 1.48 1.14 3.98
C MET A 60 1.71 0.14 5.12
N TYR A 61 2.14 0.64 6.28
CA TYR A 61 2.28 -0.19 7.47
C TYR A 61 0.98 -0.93 7.85
N VAL A 62 1.11 -2.24 8.03
CA VAL A 62 0.05 -3.14 8.50
C VAL A 62 0.32 -3.48 9.98
N PRO A 63 -0.53 -3.06 10.93
CA PRO A 63 -0.35 -3.32 12.35
C PRO A 63 -0.80 -4.74 12.72
N ARG A 64 -0.30 -5.75 12.00
CA ARG A 64 -0.51 -7.17 12.29
C ARG A 64 0.86 -7.81 12.46
N TYR A 65 0.94 -8.81 13.33
CA TYR A 65 2.16 -9.60 13.45
C TYR A 65 2.36 -10.43 12.19
N ASP A 66 3.58 -10.40 11.69
CA ASP A 66 4.05 -11.34 10.67
C ASP A 66 4.44 -12.67 11.32
N SER A 67 4.51 -13.72 10.50
CA SER A 67 4.99 -15.02 10.97
C SER A 67 6.45 -14.91 11.40
N ALA A 68 6.75 -15.35 12.62
CA ALA A 68 8.12 -15.51 13.09
C ALA A 68 8.75 -16.85 12.64
N LEU A 69 7.96 -17.73 12.05
CA LEU A 69 8.40 -19.03 11.55
C LEU A 69 8.74 -18.94 10.06
N PRO A 70 9.76 -19.69 9.60
CA PRO A 70 10.08 -19.75 8.18
C PRO A 70 8.95 -20.41 7.38
N ASP A 71 8.79 -19.97 6.14
CA ASP A 71 7.91 -20.63 5.19
C ASP A 71 8.54 -21.95 4.73
N PHE A 72 7.82 -23.05 4.95
CA PHE A 72 8.21 -24.36 4.43
C PHE A 72 7.49 -24.61 3.12
N TYR A 73 8.23 -25.03 2.10
CA TYR A 73 7.69 -25.49 0.83
C TYR A 73 8.26 -26.88 0.50
N GLU A 74 7.45 -27.71 -0.13
CA GLU A 74 7.84 -29.06 -0.53
C GLU A 74 8.53 -29.02 -1.89
N TRP A 75 9.69 -29.68 -1.99
CA TRP A 75 10.36 -29.91 -3.26
C TRP A 75 9.73 -31.12 -3.98
N PRO A 76 9.67 -31.11 -5.32
CA PRO A 76 9.29 -32.29 -6.10
C PRO A 76 10.14 -33.52 -5.74
N GLU A 77 9.53 -34.70 -5.66
CA GLU A 77 10.18 -35.92 -5.15
C GLU A 77 11.44 -36.31 -5.96
N ASP A 78 11.46 -36.02 -7.24
CA ASP A 78 12.56 -36.28 -8.18
C ASP A 78 13.78 -35.35 -7.97
N ALA A 79 13.59 -34.21 -7.31
CA ALA A 79 14.66 -33.27 -6.97
C ALA A 79 15.36 -33.61 -5.63
N VAL A 80 14.76 -34.50 -4.81
CA VAL A 80 15.31 -34.86 -3.50
C VAL A 80 16.36 -35.97 -3.65
N HIS A 81 17.61 -35.60 -3.92
CA HIS A 81 18.72 -36.55 -3.89
C HIS A 81 18.97 -36.98 -2.44
N LYS A 82 18.54 -38.20 -2.08
CA LYS A 82 18.85 -38.77 -0.76
C LYS A 82 20.36 -39.02 -0.69
N PRO A 83 21.08 -38.54 0.34
CA PRO A 83 22.49 -38.89 0.51
C PRO A 83 22.59 -40.41 0.73
N HIS A 84 23.52 -41.04 0.01
CA HIS A 84 23.81 -42.47 0.15
C HIS A 84 24.27 -42.76 1.59
N GLN A 85 23.59 -43.70 2.24
CA GLN A 85 23.91 -44.22 3.57
C GLN A 85 25.11 -45.17 3.51
#